data_AF-A0A8T3X367-F1
#
_entry.id   AF-A0A8T3X367-F1
#
_cell.length_a   1.000
_cell.length_b   1.000
_cell.length_c   1.000
_cell.angle_alpha   90.00
_cell.angle_beta   90.00
_cell.angle_gamma   90.00
#
_symmetry.space_group_name_H-M   'P 1'
#
loop_
_entity.id
_entity.type
_entity.pdbx_description
1 polymer ?
#
loop_
_entity_poly.entity_id
_entity_poly.type
_entity_poly.pdbx_seq_one_letter_code
_entity_poly.pdbx_strand_id
1 'polypeptide(L)' 'MADVENKLQRWGNSFGIVIPLEVVRRKKMREGEKIKAIIVKKSNVLRETYGSHKFSKPVSRLMKEMDKELYDE' A
#
# COMPACT_ATOMS: atom_id res chain seq x y z
N MET A 1 7.58 16.34 1.29
CA MET A 1 6.59 15.25 1.47
C MET A 1 6.88 14.52 2.79
N ALA A 2 5.88 13.90 3.41
CA ALA A 2 6.07 12.95 4.51
C ALA A 2 5.12 11.79 4.25
N ASP A 3 5.65 10.60 4.00
CA ASP A 3 4.84 9.40 3.79
C ASP A 3 4.54 8.75 5.14
N VAL A 4 3.25 8.52 5.38
CA VAL A 4 2.76 7.87 6.60
C VAL A 4 1.99 6.63 6.15
N GLU A 5 2.54 5.46 6.46
CA GLU A 5 1.86 4.19 6.25
C GLU A 5 1.21 3.75 7.55
N ASN A 6 -0.13 3.69 7.54
CA ASN A 6 -0.88 3.22 8.69
C ASN A 6 -2.20 2.58 8.24
N LYS A 7 -2.80 1.79 9.12
CA LYS A 7 -4.14 1.25 8.91
C LYS A 7 -5.16 2.36 9.10
N LEU A 8 -6.17 2.39 8.24
CA LEU A 8 -7.35 3.23 8.44
C LEU A 8 -8.09 2.78 9.69
N GLN A 9 -8.48 3.74 10.51
CA GLN A 9 -9.25 3.50 11.74
C GLN A 9 -10.60 4.21 11.65
N ARG A 10 -11.66 3.60 12.17
CA ARG A 10 -12.99 4.21 12.21
C ARG A 10 -13.10 5.13 13.41
N TRP A 11 -13.45 6.39 13.18
CA TRP A 11 -13.80 7.38 14.20
C TRP A 11 -15.24 7.83 13.96
N GLY A 12 -16.17 7.32 14.76
CA GLY A 12 -17.60 7.57 14.58
C GLY A 12 -18.10 7.14 13.20
N ASN A 13 -18.56 8.11 12.40
CA ASN A 13 -19.06 7.92 11.03
C ASN A 13 -18.01 8.23 9.94
N SER A 14 -16.72 8.17 10.28
CA SER A 14 -15.64 8.47 9.34
C SER A 14 -14.45 7.55 9.54
N PHE A 15 -13.55 7.50 8.55
CA PHE A 15 -12.24 6.87 8.68
C PHE A 15 -11.16 7.93 8.81
N GLY A 16 -10.22 7.70 9.71
CA GLY A 16 -9.05 8.53 9.95
C GLY A 16 -7.75 7.74 9.78
N ILE A 17 -6.66 8.47 9.58
CA ILE A 17 -5.30 7.96 9.64
C ILE A 17 -4.58 8.63 10.81
N VAL A 18 -3.86 7.84 11.60
CA VAL A 18 -3.07 8.37 12.71
C VAL A 18 -1.70 8.78 12.19
N ILE A 19 -1.38 10.07 12.34
CA ILE A 19 -0.06 10.63 12.02
C ILE A 19 0.79 10.60 13.30
N PRO A 20 1.98 9.98 13.30
CA PRO A 20 2.86 9.99 14.46
C PRO A 20 3.24 11.42 14.88
N LEU A 21 3.24 11.68 16.19
CA LEU A 21 3.57 12.99 16.76
C LEU A 21 4.95 13.50 16.35
N GLU A 22 5.90 12.61 16.09
CA GLU A 22 7.23 12.98 15.59
C GLU A 22 7.15 13.69 14.23
N VAL A 23 6.31 13.19 13.32
CA VAL A 23 6.10 13.80 11.99
C VAL A 23 5.46 15.18 12.14
N VAL A 24 4.45 15.30 13.01
CA VAL A 24 3.77 16.56 13.32
C VAL A 24 4.77 17.59 13.84
N ARG A 25 5.62 17.21 14.81
CA ARG A 25 6.66 18.08 15.40
C ARG A 25 7.69 18.52 14.36
N ARG A 26 8.23 17.58 13.59
CA ARG A 26 9.22 17.88 12.52
C ARG A 26 8.67 18.81 11.45
N LYS A 27 7.39 18.67 11.12
CA LYS A 27 6.69 19.52 10.14
C LYS A 27 6.11 20.80 10.75
N LYS A 28 6.27 21.02 12.06
CA LYS A 28 5.73 22.17 12.81
C LYS A 28 4.22 22.38 12.60
N MET A 29 3.50 21.29 12.39
CA MET A 29 2.05 21.30 12.21
C MET A 29 1.36 21.47 13.55
N ARG A 30 0.16 22.05 13.55
CA ARG A 30 -0.64 22.26 14.76
C ARG A 30 -1.98 21.55 14.68
N GLU A 31 -2.57 21.28 15.84
CA GLU A 31 -3.95 20.80 15.90
C GLU A 31 -4.90 21.82 15.28
N GLY A 32 -5.92 21.33 14.55
CA GLY A 32 -6.90 22.17 13.84
C GLY A 32 -6.42 22.77 12.52
N GLU A 33 -5.16 22.56 12.15
CA GLU A 33 -4.63 23.02 10.86
C GLU A 33 -5.25 22.24 9.69
N LYS A 34 -5.63 22.95 8.62
CA LYS A 34 -6.16 22.32 7.40
C LYS A 34 -5.02 21.68 6.62
N ILE A 35 -5.18 20.41 6.28
CA ILE A 35 -4.17 19.65 5.53
C ILE A 35 -4.78 19.08 4.24
N LYS A 36 -3.95 18.93 3.21
CA LYS A 36 -4.29 18.21 1.99
C LYS A 36 -3.62 16.83 2.04
N ALA A 37 -4.39 15.76 1.88
CA ALA A 37 -3.89 14.39 1.84
C ALA A 37 -4.02 13.81 0.42
N ILE A 38 -3.05 12.96 0.05
CA ILE A 38 -3.13 12.11 -1.15
C ILE A 38 -3.37 10.69 -0.64
N ILE A 39 -4.43 10.04 -1.10
CA ILE A 39 -4.80 8.69 -0.66
C ILE A 39 -4.47 7.72 -1.77
N VAL A 40 -3.65 6.72 -1.45
CA VAL A 40 -3.28 5.64 -2.39
C VAL A 40 -3.69 4.31 -1.76
N LYS A 41 -4.55 3.55 -2.45
CA LYS A 41 -4.91 2.20 -2.03
C LYS A 41 -3.78 1.26 -2.43
N LYS A 42 -3.12 0.61 -1.47
CA LYS A 42 -2.21 -0.49 -1.77
C LYS A 42 -3.01 -1.69 -2.29
N SER A 43 -2.94 -1.96 -3.59
CA SER A 43 -3.34 -3.26 -4.15
C SER A 43 -2.13 -4.17 -4.18
N ASN A 44 -2.31 -5.41 -3.73
CA ASN A 44 -1.27 -6.43 -3.85
C ASN A 44 -1.54 -7.12 -5.18
N VAL A 45 -1.02 -6.56 -6.27
CA VAL A 45 -1.30 -7.01 -7.65
C VAL A 45 -1.10 -8.53 -7.79
N LEU A 46 -0.04 -9.06 -7.16
CA LEU A 46 0.24 -10.49 -7.10
C LEU A 46 -0.94 -11.29 -6.52
N ARG A 47 -1.54 -10.86 -5.40
CA ARG A 47 -2.65 -11.59 -4.75
C ARG A 47 -3.93 -11.58 -5.59
N GLU A 48 -4.16 -10.51 -6.35
CA GLU A 48 -5.32 -10.37 -7.24
C GLU A 48 -5.14 -11.21 -8.53
N THR A 49 -3.91 -11.33 -9.05
CA THR A 49 -3.59 -12.19 -10.20
C THR A 49 -3.56 -13.68 -9.83
N TYR A 50 -3.03 -14.04 -8.66
CA TYR A 50 -2.94 -15.44 -8.21
C TYR A 50 -4.26 -16.03 -7.69
N GLY A 51 -5.23 -15.21 -7.28
CA GLY A 51 -6.53 -15.68 -6.78
C GLY A 51 -7.58 -15.92 -7.86
N SER A 52 -7.45 -15.27 -9.03
CA SER A 52 -8.50 -15.20 -10.06
C SER A 52 -8.33 -16.21 -11.20
N HIS A 53 -7.22 -16.94 -11.25
CA HIS A 53 -6.97 -17.97 -12.24
C HIS A 53 -6.72 -19.31 -11.56
N LYS A 54 -7.57 -20.31 -11.84
CA LYS A 54 -7.23 -21.71 -11.60
C LYS A 54 -6.08 -22.06 -12.55
N PHE A 55 -4.85 -21.77 -12.11
CA PHE A 55 -3.67 -22.14 -12.88
C PHE A 55 -3.64 -23.66 -13.02
N SER A 56 -3.80 -24.13 -14.26
CA SER A 56 -3.61 -25.54 -14.64
C SER A 56 -2.16 -26.01 -14.41
N LYS A 57 -1.23 -25.09 -14.14
CA LYS A 57 0.20 -25.35 -13.91
C LYS A 57 0.60 -24.97 -12.49
N PRO A 58 1.52 -25.72 -11.84
CA PRO A 58 2.04 -25.39 -10.53
C PRO A 58 2.72 -24.01 -10.50
N VAL A 59 2.51 -23.25 -9.42
CA VAL A 59 3.06 -21.90 -9.19
C VAL A 59 4.59 -21.85 -9.34
N SER A 60 5.28 -22.93 -8.98
CA SER A 60 6.74 -23.06 -9.14
C SER A 60 7.23 -22.99 -10.59
N ARG A 61 6.38 -23.37 -11.55
CA ARG A 61 6.71 -23.36 -12.98
C ARG A 61 6.55 -21.97 -13.57
N LEU A 62 5.53 -21.23 -13.12
CA LEU A 62 5.31 -19.82 -13.50
C LEU A 62 6.44 -18.93 -13.00
N MET A 63 6.88 -19.09 -11.75
CA MET A 63 8.00 -18.31 -11.20
C MET A 63 9.30 -18.52 -12.00
N LYS A 64 9.57 -19.76 -12.43
CA LYS A 64 10.74 -20.08 -13.27
C LYS A 64 10.66 -19.50 -14.69
N GLU A 65 9.46 -19.45 -15.28
CA GLU A 65 9.25 -18.85 -16.60
C GLU A 65 9.44 -17.33 -16.53
N MET A 66 8.94 -16.68 -15.47
CA MET A 66 9.10 -15.24 -15.25
C MET A 66 10.55 -14.83 -14.93
N ASP A 67 11.26 -15.61 -14.11
CA ASP A 67 12.67 -15.36 -13.83
C ASP A 67 13.48 -15.41 -15.14
N LYS A 68 13.15 -16.32 -16.05
CA LYS A 68 13.86 -16.46 -17.32
C LYS A 68 13.60 -15.28 -18.26
N GLU A 69 12.38 -14.77 -18.30
CA GLU A 69 12.00 -13.56 -19.07
C GLU A 69 12.69 -12.29 -18.56
N LEU A 70 12.96 -12.19 -17.26
CA LEU A 70 13.53 -11.00 -16.63
C LEU A 70 15.06 -10.84 -16.81
N TYR A 71 15.76 -11.91 -17.21
CA TYR A 71 17.22 -11.92 -17.42
C TYR A 71 17.63 -12.00 -18.90
N ASP A 72 16.67 -12.11 -19.82
CA ASP A 72 16.89 -12.13 -21.27
C ASP A 72 16.63 -10.74 -21.94
N GLU A 73 16.58 -9.64 -21.16
CA GLU A 73 16.71 -8.23 -21.62
C GLU A 73 17.98 -7.55 -21.09
#